data_AF-A0A516KDJ3-F1
#
_entry.id   AF-A0A516KDJ3-F1
#
_cell.length_a   1.000
_cell.length_b   1.000
_cell.length_c   1.000
_cell.angle_alpha   90.00
_cell.angle_beta   90.00
_cell.angle_gamma   90.00
#
_symmetry.space_group_name_H-M   'P 1'
#
loop_
_entity.id
_entity.type
_entity.pdbx_description
1 polymer ?
#
loop_
_entity_poly.entity_id
_entity_poly.type
_entity_poly.pdbx_seq_one_letter_code
_entity_poly.pdbx_strand_id
1 'polypeptide(L)'
;MQRFKLKRFDGGIIKVDGDRKKAVDWYCKHFNLKEGQDIPEEEMTILTYPSGFAMTIQNVKEDEQLDSTSNIRFCFETADLVETHSYFNQSNVRTTDRYLSIDGTPSFNFLI
;
A
#
# COMPACT_ATOMS: atom_id res chain seq x y z
N MET A 1 7.58 -14.91 -9.90
CA MET A 1 7.76 -13.71 -10.75
C MET A 1 7.29 -12.51 -9.93
N GLN A 2 8.13 -11.48 -9.74
CA GLN A 2 7.78 -10.31 -8.93
C GLN A 2 6.80 -9.43 -9.73
N ARG A 3 5.56 -9.30 -9.26
CA ARG A 3 4.48 -8.55 -9.96
C ARG A 3 4.58 -7.03 -9.83
N PHE A 4 5.24 -6.53 -8.77
CA PHE A 4 5.27 -5.10 -8.44
C PHE A 4 6.69 -4.55 -8.30
N LYS A 5 6.89 -3.33 -8.79
CA LYS A 5 8.03 -2.48 -8.49
C LYS A 5 7.53 -1.14 -7.96
N LEU A 6 8.18 -0.63 -6.93
CA LEU A 6 7.90 0.70 -6.39
C LEU A 6 8.71 1.73 -7.20
N LYS A 7 8.07 2.64 -7.95
CA LYS A 7 8.80 3.69 -8.70
C LYS A 7 8.92 5.00 -7.97
N ARG A 8 7.95 5.34 -7.13
CA ARG A 8 7.99 6.58 -6.38
C ARG A 8 7.56 6.31 -4.95
N PHE A 9 8.55 6.37 -4.07
CA PHE A 9 8.38 6.39 -2.64
C PHE A 9 8.88 7.76 -2.19
N ASP A 10 7.97 8.69 -1.95
CA ASP A 10 8.32 10.03 -1.46
C ASP A 10 8.52 10.04 0.07
N GLY A 11 8.67 8.86 0.70
CA GLY A 11 8.63 8.72 2.15
C GLY A 11 7.20 8.83 2.67
N GLY A 12 6.76 7.88 3.48
CA GLY A 12 5.43 7.96 4.03
C GLY A 12 5.11 6.85 5.01
N ILE A 13 4.18 7.15 5.91
CA ILE A 13 3.59 6.22 6.86
C ILE A 13 2.16 5.98 6.40
N ILE A 14 1.78 4.73 6.21
CA ILE A 14 0.37 4.34 6.05
C ILE A 14 -0.24 4.31 7.44
N LYS A 15 -1.13 5.27 7.70
CA LYS A 15 -1.93 5.32 8.92
C LYS A 15 -3.14 4.41 8.74
N VAL A 16 -3.39 3.55 9.72
CA VAL A 16 -4.55 2.65 9.72
C VAL A 16 -5.34 2.83 11.01
N ASP A 17 -6.66 2.88 10.88
CA ASP A 17 -7.57 2.83 12.02
C ASP A 17 -7.93 1.37 12.29
N GLY A 18 -7.73 0.90 13.52
CA GLY A 18 -8.03 -0.46 13.96
C GLY A 18 -6.85 -1.44 13.97
N ASP A 19 -7.04 -2.62 13.37
CA ASP A 19 -6.12 -3.76 13.53
C ASP A 19 -4.94 -3.67 12.55
N ARG A 20 -3.84 -3.06 13.02
CA ARG A 20 -2.56 -2.96 12.33
C ARG A 20 -2.08 -4.27 11.72
N LYS A 21 -2.27 -5.40 12.42
CA LYS A 21 -1.77 -6.70 11.96
C LYS A 21 -2.50 -7.17 10.72
N LYS A 22 -3.82 -6.94 10.63
CA LYS A 22 -4.58 -7.19 9.40
C LYS A 22 -4.07 -6.38 8.22
N ALA A 23 -3.71 -5.11 8.44
CA ALA A 23 -3.12 -4.28 7.39
C ALA A 23 -1.76 -4.84 6.95
N VAL A 24 -0.87 -5.15 7.90
CA VAL A 24 0.43 -5.80 7.64
C VAL A 24 0.27 -7.06 6.80
N ASP A 25 -0.59 -7.97 7.22
CA ASP A 25 -0.82 -9.24 6.52
C ASP A 25 -1.39 -9.02 5.11
N TRP A 26 -2.27 -8.04 4.95
CA TRP A 26 -2.84 -7.67 3.65
C TRP A 26 -1.76 -7.16 2.68
N TYR A 27 -0.89 -6.25 3.12
CA TYR A 27 0.20 -5.72 2.29
C TYR A 27 1.23 -6.80 1.96
N CYS A 28 1.64 -7.62 2.93
CA CYS A 28 2.54 -8.75 2.70
C CYS A 28 1.98 -9.73 1.66
N LYS A 29 0.70 -10.11 1.79
CA LYS A 29 0.02 -11.03 0.86
C LYS A 29 -0.03 -10.49 -0.57
N HIS A 30 -0.41 -9.22 -0.74
CA HIS A 30 -0.74 -8.69 -2.06
C HIS A 30 0.44 -8.06 -2.80
N PHE A 31 1.39 -7.47 -2.07
CA PHE A 31 2.52 -6.75 -2.65
C PHE A 31 3.84 -7.53 -2.53
N ASN A 32 3.77 -8.77 -2.00
CA ASN A 32 4.93 -9.62 -1.76
C ASN A 32 6.02 -8.89 -0.93
N LEU A 33 5.55 -8.14 0.07
CA LEU A 33 6.41 -7.51 1.06
C LEU A 33 6.72 -8.52 2.16
N LYS A 34 7.82 -8.25 2.86
CA LYS A 34 8.17 -9.00 4.07
C LYS A 34 7.94 -8.11 5.28
N GLU A 35 7.27 -8.65 6.28
CA GLU A 35 7.24 -8.07 7.61
C GLU A 35 8.69 -7.97 8.12
N GLY A 36 9.09 -6.73 8.42
CA GLY A 36 10.41 -6.40 8.93
C GLY A 36 10.34 -6.23 10.44
N GLN A 37 10.75 -5.05 10.90
CA GLN A 37 10.75 -4.72 12.32
C GLN A 37 9.35 -4.30 12.79
N ASP A 38 8.92 -4.86 13.92
CA ASP A 38 7.77 -4.35 14.68
C ASP A 38 8.24 -3.47 15.84
N ILE A 39 7.58 -2.33 16.02
CA ILE A 39 7.86 -1.34 17.08
C ILE A 39 6.53 -1.07 17.81
N PRO A 40 6.18 -1.91 18.81
CA PRO A 40 4.89 -1.84 19.48
C PRO A 40 4.64 -0.51 20.20
N GLU A 41 5.66 0.12 20.75
CA GLU A 41 5.56 1.39 21.50
C GLU A 41 5.12 2.55 20.62
N GLU A 42 5.40 2.46 19.31
CA GLU A 42 4.98 3.42 18.31
C GLU A 42 3.75 2.94 17.52
N GLU A 43 3.20 1.78 17.87
CA GLU A 43 2.19 1.04 17.12
C GLU A 43 2.53 0.98 15.62
N MET A 44 3.80 0.69 15.32
CA MET A 44 4.38 0.78 13.98
C MET A 44 5.02 -0.54 13.51
N THR A 45 4.77 -0.94 12.28
CA THR A 45 5.43 -2.09 11.63
C THR A 45 6.07 -1.64 10.33
N ILE A 46 7.33 -2.00 10.13
CA ILE A 46 8.08 -1.72 8.92
C ILE A 46 7.98 -2.94 7.99
N LEU A 47 7.53 -2.72 6.76
CA LEU A 47 7.51 -3.72 5.70
C LEU A 47 8.63 -3.45 4.71
N THR A 48 9.29 -4.51 4.24
CA THR A 48 10.42 -4.43 3.32
C THR A 48 10.09 -5.02 1.96
N TYR A 49 10.51 -4.32 0.92
CA TYR A 49 10.46 -4.80 -0.45
C TYR A 49 11.69 -5.68 -0.74
N PRO A 50 11.60 -6.66 -1.64
CA PRO A 50 12.77 -7.41 -2.11
C PRO A 50 13.90 -6.54 -2.67
N SER A 51 13.57 -5.34 -3.16
CA SER A 51 14.53 -4.36 -3.67
C SER A 51 15.24 -3.53 -2.60
N GLY A 52 14.95 -3.75 -1.31
CA GLY A 52 15.57 -3.04 -0.19
C GLY A 52 14.88 -1.73 0.23
N PHE A 53 13.81 -1.32 -0.46
CA PHE A 53 12.95 -0.24 0.03
C PHE A 53 12.13 -0.71 1.23
N ALA A 54 11.64 0.23 2.03
CA ALA A 54 10.75 -0.05 3.15
C ALA A 54 9.55 0.88 3.13
N MET A 55 8.43 0.42 3.68
CA MET A 55 7.26 1.23 3.96
C MET A 55 6.80 0.97 5.39
N THR A 56 6.15 1.96 5.98
CA THR A 56 5.74 1.90 7.37
C THR A 56 4.22 1.85 7.46
N ILE A 57 3.69 0.95 8.28
CA ILE A 57 2.28 0.92 8.68
C ILE A 57 2.22 1.29 10.16
N GLN A 58 1.37 2.24 10.51
CA GLN A 58 1.21 2.70 11.89
C GLN A 58 -0.26 2.86 12.24
N ASN A 59 -0.66 2.50 13.46
CA ASN A 59 -1.98 2.87 13.94
C ASN A 59 -2.12 4.40 14.09
N VAL A 60 -3.33 4.89 13.84
CA VAL A 60 -3.70 6.25 14.22
C VAL A 60 -3.70 6.33 15.74
N LYS A 61 -2.98 7.31 16.30
CA LYS A 61 -3.00 7.55 17.75
C LYS A 61 -4.33 8.21 18.14
N GLU A 62 -4.79 8.00 19.37
CA GLU A 62 -6.08 8.53 19.86
C GLU A 62 -6.25 10.05 19.63
N ASP A 63 -5.15 10.81 19.67
CA ASP A 63 -5.14 12.28 19.48
C ASP A 63 -4.88 12.73 18.03
N GLU A 64 -4.70 11.80 17.09
CA GLU A 64 -4.34 12.09 15.70
C GLU A 64 -5.59 12.11 14.82
N GLN A 65 -5.95 13.28 14.28
CA GLN A 65 -6.99 13.35 13.25
C GLN A 65 -6.42 12.86 11.92
N LEU A 66 -7.06 11.83 11.35
CA LEU A 66 -6.85 11.45 9.96
C LEU A 66 -7.30 12.60 9.05
N ASP A 67 -6.37 13.46 8.67
CA ASP A 67 -6.65 14.46 7.65
C ASP A 67 -6.78 13.75 6.30
N SER A 68 -7.98 13.79 5.72
CA SER A 68 -8.26 13.24 4.39
C SER A 68 -7.32 13.78 3.29
N THR A 69 -6.68 14.94 3.52
CA THR A 69 -5.69 15.54 2.62
C THR A 69 -4.26 15.07 2.85
N SER A 70 -3.96 14.44 4.00
CA SER A 70 -2.64 13.92 4.35
C SER A 70 -2.43 12.45 3.97
N ASN A 71 -3.42 11.83 3.31
CA ASN A 71 -3.31 10.47 2.77
C ASN A 71 -2.20 10.41 1.72
N ILE A 72 -0.99 10.06 2.18
CA ILE A 72 0.13 9.72 1.32
C ILE A 72 -0.34 8.57 0.43
N ARG A 73 -0.56 8.88 -0.85
CA ARG A 73 -0.96 7.88 -1.84
C ARG A 73 0.28 7.12 -2.27
N PHE A 74 0.37 5.88 -1.84
CA PHE A 74 1.38 4.95 -2.33
C PHE A 74 1.04 4.55 -3.76
N CYS A 75 1.89 4.95 -4.70
CA CYS A 75 1.78 4.57 -6.10
C CYS A 75 2.72 3.40 -6.39
N PHE A 76 2.14 2.28 -6.82
CA PHE A 76 2.88 1.08 -7.18
C PHE A 76 2.90 0.93 -8.70
N GLU A 77 4.04 0.55 -9.27
CA GLU A 77 4.12 0.14 -10.66
C GLU A 77 4.00 -1.36 -10.80
N THR A 78 3.43 -1.75 -11.92
CA THR A 78 3.33 -3.13 -12.37
C THR A 78 3.73 -3.20 -13.84
N ALA A 79 4.27 -4.36 -14.24
CA ALA A 79 4.61 -4.64 -15.63
C ALA A 79 3.37 -4.84 -16.50
N ASP A 80 2.27 -5.32 -15.91
CA ASP A 80 1.00 -5.55 -16.59
C ASP A 80 -0.15 -5.06 -15.72
N LEU A 81 -0.69 -3.88 -16.08
CA LEU A 81 -1.80 -3.26 -15.36
C LEU A 81 -3.10 -4.08 -15.47
N VAL A 82 -3.31 -4.77 -16.60
CA VAL A 82 -4.52 -5.55 -16.86
C VAL A 82 -4.54 -6.81 -16.01
N GLU A 83 -3.43 -7.56 -16.00
CA GLU A 83 -3.28 -8.74 -15.14
C GLU A 83 -3.39 -8.35 -13.66
N THR A 84 -2.74 -7.25 -13.27
CA THR A 84 -2.73 -6.76 -11.89
C THR A 84 -4.12 -6.37 -11.41
N HIS A 85 -4.85 -5.58 -12.20
CA HIS A 85 -6.23 -5.19 -11.90
C HIS A 85 -7.14 -6.42 -11.78
N SER A 86 -6.98 -7.38 -12.69
CA SER A 86 -7.74 -8.64 -12.66
C SER A 86 -7.46 -9.46 -11.41
N TYR A 87 -6.19 -9.56 -10.99
CA TYR A 87 -5.80 -10.26 -9.77
C TYR A 87 -6.46 -9.66 -8.52
N PHE A 88 -6.48 -8.34 -8.39
CA PHE A 88 -7.10 -7.67 -7.24
C PHE A 88 -8.61 -7.88 -7.21
N ASN A 89 -9.27 -7.76 -8.35
CA ASN A 89 -10.71 -8.04 -8.46
C ASN A 89 -11.04 -9.50 -8.08
N GLN A 90 -10.25 -10.47 -8.57
CA GLN A 90 -10.39 -11.89 -8.20
C GLN A 90 -10.08 -12.16 -6.72
N SER A 91 -9.27 -11.32 -6.09
CA SER A 91 -8.94 -11.39 -4.67
C SER A 91 -9.95 -10.68 -3.77
N ASN A 92 -11.09 -10.24 -4.30
CA ASN A 92 -12.11 -9.45 -3.61
C ASN A 92 -11.58 -8.12 -3.04
N VAL A 93 -10.52 -7.57 -3.65
CA VAL A 93 -10.03 -6.23 -3.32
C VAL A 93 -10.77 -5.23 -4.20
N ARG A 94 -11.40 -4.23 -3.57
CA ARG A 94 -12.15 -3.20 -4.28
C ARG A 94 -11.20 -2.26 -5.00
N THR A 95 -11.42 -2.09 -6.30
CA THR A 95 -10.64 -1.17 -7.15
C THR A 95 -11.58 -0.31 -7.99
N THR A 96 -11.09 0.83 -8.48
CA THR A 96 -11.77 1.56 -9.57
C THR A 96 -11.63 0.82 -10.88
N ASP A 97 -12.41 1.19 -11.88
CA ASP A 97 -12.06 0.90 -13.27
C ASP A 97 -10.68 1.49 -13.60
N ARG A 98 -10.03 0.90 -14.61
CA ARG A 98 -8.76 1.43 -15.13
C ARG A 98 -9.03 2.76 -15.86
N TYR A 99 -8.17 3.74 -15.64
CA TYR A 99 -8.27 5.08 -16.22
C TYR A 99 -6.88 5.58 -16.64
N LEU A 100 -6.83 6.71 -17.35
CA LEU A 100 -5.58 7.44 -17.63
C LEU A 100 -5.42 8.56 -16.60
N SER A 101 -4.30 8.55 -15.88
CA SER A 101 -3.91 9.63 -14.98
C SER A 101 -3.63 10.93 -15.75
N ILE A 102 -3.48 12.05 -15.04
CA ILE A 102 -3.30 13.39 -15.64
C ILE A 102 -2.07 13.45 -16.58
N ASP A 103 -1.05 12.66 -16.28
CA ASP A 103 0.18 12.51 -17.07
C ASP A 103 0.05 11.51 -18.24
N GLY A 104 -1.13 10.95 -18.47
CA GLY A 104 -1.39 9.92 -19.47
C GLY A 104 -0.99 8.50 -19.04
N THR A 105 -0.57 8.29 -17.80
CA THR A 105 -0.20 6.95 -17.29
C THR A 105 -1.46 6.11 -17.01
N PRO A 106 -1.60 4.91 -17.60
CA PRO A 106 -2.67 3.97 -17.22
C PRO A 106 -2.60 3.61 -15.73
N SER A 107 -3.72 3.68 -15.03
CA SER A 107 -3.78 3.54 -13.57
C SER A 107 -5.12 2.97 -13.10
N PHE A 108 -5.17 2.48 -11.86
CA PHE A 108 -6.41 2.25 -11.10
C PHE A 108 -6.13 2.57 -9.63
N ASN A 109 -7.18 2.86 -8.85
CA ASN A 109 -7.05 3.11 -7.41
C ASN A 109 -7.64 1.94 -6.61
N PHE A 110 -7.09 1.72 -5.42
CA PHE A 110 -7.71 0.90 -4.39
C PHE A 110 -8.82 1.70 -3.70
N LEU A 111 -9.96 1.06 -3.48
CA LEU A 111 -11.09 1.63 -2.73
C LEU A 111 -11.07 1.04 -1.33
N ILE A 112 -10.20 1.58 -0.49
CA ILE A 112 -10.05 1.27 0.93
C ILE A 112 -10.90 2.23 1.75
#